data_AF-A0A6J1WSD5-F1
#
_entry.id   AF-A0A6J1WSD5-F1
#
_cell.length_a   1.000
_cell.length_b   1.000
_cell.length_c   1.000
_cell.angle_alpha   90.00
_cell.angle_beta   90.00
_cell.angle_gamma   90.00
#
_symmetry.space_group_name_H-M   'P 1'
#
loop_
_entity.id
_entity.type
_entity.pdbx_description
1 polymer ?
#
loop_
_entity_poly.entity_id
_entity_poly.type
_entity_poly.pdbx_seq_one_letter_code
_entity_poly.pdbx_strand_id
1 'polypeptide(L)'
;MQPEYRSQIDPKYSKKIESVVRHAPRGPAGGAGGAGGAGAEGEAGTACPVCGAAGLAAADLHCASCEAYLPFCIATGLHIVKEDLTACPECDFPAIYSEFTE
;
A
#
# COMPACT_ATOMS: atom_id res chain seq x y z
N MET A 1 -0.43 9.30 17.29
CA MET A 1 -1.53 8.94 18.19
C MET A 1 -2.41 10.16 18.32
N GLN A 2 -3.57 10.14 17.65
CA GLN A 2 -4.50 11.26 17.64
C GLN A 2 -5.07 11.49 19.05
N PRO A 3 -5.16 12.75 19.54
CA PRO A 3 -5.59 13.07 20.91
C PRO A 3 -6.95 12.47 21.31
N GLU A 4 -7.86 12.34 20.34
CA GLU A 4 -9.26 11.95 20.48
C GLU A 4 -9.40 10.48 20.92
N TYR A 5 -8.42 9.63 20.58
CA TYR A 5 -8.45 8.19 20.87
C TYR A 5 -7.68 7.82 22.14
N ARG A 6 -7.05 8.78 22.83
CA ARG A 6 -6.25 8.52 24.04
C ARG A 6 -7.06 7.93 25.19
N SER A 7 -8.31 8.37 25.35
CA SER A 7 -9.22 7.91 26.41
C SER A 7 -9.74 6.49 26.20
N GLN A 8 -9.62 5.96 24.97
CA GLN A 8 -10.04 4.60 24.63
C GLN A 8 -8.96 3.56 24.95
N ILE A 9 -7.78 4.01 25.39
CA ILE A 9 -6.66 3.14 25.73
C ILE A 9 -6.64 2.93 27.24
N ASP A 10 -6.63 1.67 27.66
CA ASP A 10 -6.46 1.32 29.06
C ASP A 10 -5.17 1.97 29.63
N PRO A 11 -5.24 2.62 30.81
CA PRO A 11 -4.09 3.26 31.45
C PRO A 11 -2.87 2.35 31.61
N LYS A 12 -3.06 1.03 31.68
CA LYS A 12 -2.00 0.02 31.73
C LYS A 12 -1.16 -0.05 30.45
N TYR A 13 -1.75 0.24 29.29
CA TYR A 13 -1.09 0.12 27.99
C TYR A 13 -0.75 1.48 27.35
N SER A 14 -1.35 2.57 27.82
CA SER A 14 -1.16 3.93 27.29
C SER A 14 0.30 4.33 27.11
N LYS A 15 1.13 4.20 28.15
CA LYS A 15 2.56 4.56 28.10
C LYS A 15 3.37 3.72 27.12
N LYS A 16 3.06 2.43 26.98
CA LYS A 16 3.75 1.54 26.03
C LYS A 16 3.39 1.93 24.60
N ILE A 17 2.11 2.15 24.33
CA ILE A 17 1.63 2.56 23.00
C ILE A 17 2.20 3.93 22.62
N GLU A 18 2.19 4.91 23.54
CA GLU A 18 2.80 6.22 23.28
C GLU A 18 4.31 6.12 23.02
N SER A 19 5.02 5.25 23.74
CA SER A 19 6.45 5.04 23.52
C SER A 19 6.74 4.47 22.13
N VAL A 20 5.96 3.48 21.68
CA VAL A 20 6.12 2.85 20.36
C VAL A 20 5.75 3.82 19.23
N VAL A 21 4.69 4.62 19.39
CA VAL A 21 4.27 5.59 18.38
C VAL A 21 5.26 6.75 18.25
N ARG A 22 5.85 7.21 19.37
CA ARG A 22 6.86 8.28 19.35
C ARG A 22 8.24 7.78 18.90
N HIS A 23 8.56 6.53 19.21
CA HIS A 23 9.79 5.87 18.82
C HIS A 23 9.45 4.72 17.88
N ALA A 24 8.82 5.05 16.74
CA ALA A 24 8.68 4.08 15.67
C ALA A 24 10.09 3.51 15.41
N PRO A 25 10.28 2.18 15.46
CA PRO A 25 11.60 1.60 15.24
C PRO A 25 12.09 2.12 13.90
N ARG A 26 13.26 2.78 13.93
CA ARG A 26 13.96 3.21 12.73
C ARG A 26 14.47 1.95 12.01
N GLY A 27 13.57 1.26 11.33
CA GLY A 27 13.95 0.47 10.16
C GLY A 27 14.46 1.42 9.06
N PRO A 28 15.17 0.90 8.04
CA PRO A 28 15.85 1.71 7.02
C PRO A 28 14.89 2.33 6.00
N ALA A 29 13.80 2.94 6.46
CA ALA A 29 12.89 3.77 5.69
C ALA A 29 12.24 4.77 6.66
N GLY A 30 12.98 5.83 6.99
CA GLY A 30 12.41 6.96 7.73
C GLY A 30 11.36 7.66 6.86
N GLY A 31 10.08 7.41 7.12
CA GLY A 31 8.98 8.11 6.45
C GLY A 31 7.65 7.36 6.45
N ALA A 32 7.21 6.82 7.59
CA ALA A 32 5.93 6.11 7.69
C ALA A 32 4.75 7.08 7.82
N GLY A 33 4.36 7.68 6.70
CA GLY A 33 2.97 8.03 6.40
C GLY A 33 2.43 7.01 5.41
N GLY A 34 1.99 5.86 5.90
CA GLY A 34 1.35 4.79 5.12
C GLY A 34 2.29 3.92 4.29
N ALA A 35 2.65 2.76 4.82
CA ALA A 35 3.08 1.62 4.00
C ALA A 35 2.77 0.33 4.76
N GLY A 36 2.05 -0.56 4.07
CA GLY A 36 1.58 -1.86 4.55
C GLY A 36 2.71 -2.84 4.83
N GLY A 37 2.31 -4.01 5.31
CA GLY A 37 3.19 -5.03 5.88
C GLY A 37 4.11 -5.75 4.89
N ALA A 38 5.04 -6.48 5.52
CA ALA A 38 5.76 -7.67 5.05
C ALA A 38 6.32 -7.67 3.62
N GLY A 39 7.66 -7.60 3.52
CA GLY A 39 8.41 -7.96 2.31
C GLY A 39 9.41 -6.91 1.85
N ALA A 40 10.40 -6.58 2.68
CA ALA A 40 11.46 -5.66 2.31
C ALA A 40 12.58 -6.39 1.54
N GLU A 41 12.26 -6.92 0.37
CA GLU A 41 13.22 -7.42 -0.62
C GLU A 41 12.90 -6.78 -1.97
N GLY A 42 13.32 -5.52 -2.12
CA GLY A 42 13.54 -4.85 -3.40
C GLY A 42 12.55 -5.17 -4.52
N GLU A 43 11.26 -4.91 -4.32
CA GLU A 43 10.29 -4.98 -5.41
C GLU A 43 10.71 -3.99 -6.51
N ALA A 44 10.96 -4.51 -7.72
CA ALA A 44 11.24 -3.70 -8.87
C ALA A 44 10.00 -2.84 -9.15
N GLY A 45 10.13 -1.51 -9.06
CA GLY A 45 9.00 -0.60 -9.25
C GLY A 45 8.40 -0.74 -10.65
N THR A 46 7.08 -0.85 -10.71
CA THR A 46 6.28 -1.01 -11.93
C THR A 46 5.88 0.36 -12.51
N ALA A 47 5.31 0.35 -13.72
CA ALA A 47 4.87 1.57 -14.40
C ALA A 47 3.44 1.95 -14.00
N CYS A 48 3.19 3.24 -13.82
CA CYS A 48 1.86 3.77 -13.51
C CYS A 48 0.87 3.50 -14.66
N PRO A 49 -0.32 2.94 -14.39
CA PRO A 49 -1.33 2.63 -15.42
C PRO A 49 -2.06 3.85 -15.95
N VAL A 50 -1.76 5.06 -15.47
CA VAL A 50 -2.32 6.30 -16.01
C VAL A 50 -1.29 6.99 -16.88
N CYS A 51 -0.21 7.49 -16.28
CA CYS A 51 0.80 8.30 -16.96
C CYS A 51 2.03 7.53 -17.46
N GLY A 52 2.20 6.26 -17.12
CA GLY A 52 3.35 5.45 -17.52
C GLY A 52 4.66 5.78 -16.78
N ALA A 53 4.60 6.58 -15.71
CA ALA A 53 5.77 6.85 -14.87
C ALA A 53 6.31 5.53 -14.28
N ALA A 54 7.60 5.27 -14.46
CA ALA A 54 8.27 4.07 -13.94
C ALA A 54 8.70 4.24 -12.48
N GLY A 55 8.97 3.13 -11.81
CA GLY A 55 9.49 3.14 -10.44
C GLY A 55 8.43 3.36 -9.36
N LEU A 56 7.16 3.13 -9.68
CA LEU A 56 6.08 3.12 -8.69
C LEU A 56 6.11 1.79 -7.93
N ALA A 57 6.05 1.81 -6.60
CA ALA A 57 5.98 0.57 -5.83
C ALA A 57 4.65 -0.15 -6.11
N ALA A 58 4.66 -1.48 -6.23
CA ALA A 58 3.46 -2.26 -6.55
C ALA A 58 2.32 -2.02 -5.54
N ALA A 59 2.67 -1.79 -4.26
CA ALA A 59 1.72 -1.48 -3.19
C ALA A 59 1.16 -0.04 -3.21
N ASP A 60 1.74 0.88 -3.99
CA ASP A 60 1.28 2.26 -4.05
C ASP A 60 0.05 2.40 -4.96
N LEU A 61 -1.08 2.78 -4.38
CA LEU A 61 -2.34 3.03 -5.09
C LEU A 61 -2.55 4.51 -5.46
N HIS A 62 -1.52 5.34 -5.27
CA HIS A 62 -1.57 6.75 -5.60
C HIS A 62 -0.29 7.16 -6.30
N CYS A 63 -0.43 7.67 -7.53
CA CYS A 63 0.74 8.08 -8.30
C CYS A 63 1.16 9.50 -7.91
N ALA A 64 2.39 9.67 -7.42
CA ALA A 64 2.93 11.00 -7.13
C ALA A 64 3.20 11.87 -8.39
N SER A 65 3.30 11.24 -9.58
CA SER A 65 3.58 11.98 -10.82
C SER A 65 2.33 12.58 -11.47
N CYS A 66 1.19 11.91 -11.38
CA CYS A 66 -0.06 12.37 -12.00
C CYS A 66 -1.21 12.56 -11.01
N GLU A 67 -0.94 12.41 -9.71
CA GLU A 67 -1.88 12.60 -8.59
C GLU A 67 -3.18 11.79 -8.73
N ALA A 68 -3.13 10.69 -9.49
CA ALA A 68 -4.26 9.82 -9.73
C ALA A 68 -4.28 8.68 -8.71
N TYR A 69 -5.49 8.35 -8.24
CA TYR A 69 -5.75 7.09 -7.55
C TYR A 69 -5.78 5.95 -8.57
N LEU A 70 -5.02 4.92 -8.28
CA LEU A 70 -4.82 3.81 -9.20
C LEU A 70 -5.78 2.67 -8.87
N PRO A 71 -6.39 2.05 -9.91
CA PRO A 71 -7.08 0.78 -9.73
C PRO A 71 -6.11 -0.31 -9.27
N PHE A 72 -6.64 -1.26 -8.50
CA PHE A 72 -5.87 -2.36 -7.91
C PHE A 72 -6.44 -3.71 -8.31
N CYS A 73 -5.59 -4.74 -8.22
CA CYS A 73 -5.92 -6.11 -8.52
C CYS A 73 -6.76 -6.72 -7.41
N ILE A 74 -7.90 -7.34 -7.75
CA ILE A 74 -8.74 -8.07 -6.78
C ILE A 74 -8.02 -9.24 -6.09
N ALA A 75 -7.07 -9.88 -6.76
CA ALA A 75 -6.36 -11.05 -6.24
C ALA A 75 -5.23 -10.67 -5.25
N THR A 76 -4.45 -9.63 -5.57
CA THR A 76 -3.23 -9.29 -4.81
C THR A 76 -3.36 -8.00 -3.97
N GLY A 77 -4.29 -7.11 -4.32
CA GLY A 77 -4.39 -5.78 -3.73
C GLY A 77 -3.33 -4.77 -4.23
N LEU A 78 -2.46 -5.16 -5.16
CA LEU A 78 -1.44 -4.29 -5.76
C LEU A 78 -2.05 -3.46 -6.90
N HIS A 79 -1.45 -2.32 -7.24
CA HIS A 79 -1.93 -1.53 -8.38
C HIS A 79 -1.79 -2.32 -9.68
N ILE A 80 -2.71 -2.11 -10.62
CA ILE A 80 -2.67 -2.82 -11.92
C ILE A 80 -1.59 -2.26 -12.84
N VAL A 81 -1.06 -3.11 -13.72
CA VAL A 81 -0.12 -2.74 -14.78
C VAL A 81 -0.84 -2.86 -16.13
N LYS A 82 -0.64 -1.91 -17.06
CA LYS A 82 -1.38 -1.87 -18.34
C LYS A 82 -1.15 -3.13 -19.18
N GLU A 83 0.06 -3.64 -19.14
CA GLU A 83 0.51 -4.77 -19.95
C GLU A 83 -0.05 -6.12 -19.46
N ASP A 84 -0.53 -6.17 -18.21
CA ASP A 84 -0.95 -7.40 -17.54
C ASP A 84 -2.31 -7.20 -16.85
N LEU A 85 -3.27 -6.57 -17.55
CA LEU A 85 -4.61 -6.27 -17.04
C LEU A 85 -5.66 -7.26 -17.58
N THR A 86 -6.48 -7.79 -16.68
CA THR A 86 -7.72 -8.52 -16.99
C THR A 86 -8.86 -8.06 -16.09
N ALA A 87 -10.06 -8.58 -16.33
CA ALA A 87 -11.24 -8.34 -15.50
C ALA A 87 -11.88 -9.66 -15.06
N CYS A 88 -12.42 -9.68 -13.84
CA CYS A 88 -13.15 -10.84 -13.34
C CYS A 88 -14.45 -11.04 -14.15
N PRO A 89 -14.74 -12.25 -14.67
CA PRO A 89 -15.92 -12.49 -15.50
C PRO A 89 -17.26 -12.36 -14.75
N GLU A 90 -17.26 -12.40 -13.42
CA GLU A 90 -18.49 -12.36 -12.60
C GLU A 90 -18.84 -10.95 -12.14
N CYS A 91 -17.84 -10.10 -11.86
CA CYS A 91 -18.05 -8.75 -11.31
C CYS A 91 -17.36 -7.61 -12.08
N ASP A 92 -16.67 -7.92 -13.18
CA ASP A 92 -15.93 -6.96 -14.02
C ASP A 92 -14.85 -6.16 -13.25
N PHE A 93 -14.37 -6.70 -12.13
CA PHE A 93 -13.38 -6.03 -11.30
C PHE A 93 -11.96 -6.21 -11.87
N PRO A 94 -11.11 -5.16 -11.87
CA PRO A 94 -9.74 -5.23 -12.38
C PRO A 94 -8.86 -6.26 -11.66
N ALA A 95 -8.10 -7.02 -12.42
CA ALA A 95 -7.12 -7.97 -11.91
C ALA A 95 -5.86 -7.94 -12.75
N ILE A 96 -4.74 -8.35 -12.14
CA ILE A 96 -3.52 -8.67 -12.88
C ILE A 96 -3.71 -10.06 -13.48
N TYR A 97 -3.55 -10.22 -14.80
CA TYR A 97 -3.89 -11.48 -15.47
C TYR A 97 -3.05 -12.64 -14.95
N SER A 98 -1.73 -12.46 -14.88
CA SER A 98 -0.80 -13.48 -14.36
C SER A 98 -1.13 -13.96 -12.94
N GLU A 99 -1.63 -13.08 -12.09
CA GLU A 99 -1.99 -13.38 -10.69
C GLU A 99 -3.43 -13.90 -10.52
N PHE A 100 -4.31 -13.66 -11.51
CA PHE A 100 -5.70 -14.07 -11.46
C PHE A 100 -5.93 -15.45 -12.08
N THR A 101 -5.06 -15.86 -13.01
CA THR A 101 -5.12 -17.17 -13.66
C THR A 101 -4.00 -18.08 -13.13
N GLU A 102 -4.28 -18.83 -12.07
CA GLU A 102 -3.46 -19.97 -11.60
C GLU A 102 -4.11 -21.32 -11.96
#